data_AF-A0A925WVW9-F1
#
_entry.id   AF-A0A925WVW9-F1
#
_cell.length_a   1.000
_cell.length_b   1.000
_cell.length_c   1.000
_cell.angle_alpha   90.00
_cell.angle_beta   90.00
_cell.angle_gamma   90.00
#
_symmetry.space_group_name_H-M   'P 1'
#
loop_
_entity.id
_entity.type
_entity.pdbx_description
1 polymer ?
#
loop_
_entity_poly.entity_id
_entity_poly.type
_entity_poly.pdbx_seq_one_letter_code
_entity_poly.pdbx_strand_id
1 'polypeptide(L)'
;MRQTFQQEEAEQILREAVRREVQQAPVASGMSAVSHERLLAMAGELGISPDALEAVLRDRAMQAQREQEEATTQQLRREFITQRRAGFLPHLYTFVGVMALLLAINLMTTPGYAWFLWPLLVWGLGLYLHAVTALPTRGPNFDQGFSAWTERRKKRQDKEAKRQAEAAIRTRGETARRAAETELDE
;
A
#
# COMPACT_ATOMS: atom_id res chain seq x y z
N MET A 1 -50.28 25.34 22.63
CA MET A 1 -50.37 23.98 22.03
C MET A 1 -49.01 23.31 22.17
N ARG A 2 -48.92 22.14 22.83
CA ARG A 2 -47.67 21.37 22.91
C ARG A 2 -47.48 20.66 21.56
N GLN A 3 -46.41 20.97 20.84
CA GLN A 3 -46.06 20.23 19.63
C GLN A 3 -45.40 18.92 20.05
N THR A 4 -45.99 17.78 19.67
CA THR A 4 -45.45 16.44 19.90
C THR A 4 -44.81 15.96 18.61
N PHE A 5 -43.51 15.68 18.65
CA PHE A 5 -42.75 15.18 17.51
C PHE A 5 -42.65 13.66 17.59
N GLN A 6 -42.68 12.97 16.44
CA GLN A 6 -42.40 11.54 16.41
C GLN A 6 -40.92 11.27 16.68
N GLN A 7 -40.61 10.08 17.19
CA GLN A 7 -39.27 9.73 17.67
C GLN A 7 -38.18 9.89 16.60
N GLU A 8 -38.48 9.52 15.34
CA GLU A 8 -37.56 9.68 14.21
C GLU A 8 -37.35 11.16 13.81
N GLU A 9 -38.41 11.96 13.89
CA GLU A 9 -38.37 13.39 13.53
C GLU A 9 -37.61 14.20 14.60
N ALA A 10 -37.80 13.86 15.87
CA ALA A 10 -37.06 14.43 16.99
C ALA A 10 -35.55 14.09 16.91
N GLU A 11 -35.19 12.86 16.55
CA GLU A 11 -33.79 12.47 16.37
C GLU A 11 -33.14 13.22 15.20
N GLN A 12 -33.84 13.36 14.07
CA GLN A 12 -33.32 14.08 12.90
C GLN A 12 -33.11 15.57 13.20
N ILE A 13 -34.07 16.21 13.87
CA ILE A 13 -33.97 17.62 14.26
C ILE A 13 -32.79 17.81 15.23
N LEU A 14 -32.63 16.93 16.22
CA LEU A 14 -31.53 17.00 17.18
C LEU A 14 -30.16 16.78 16.51
N ARG A 15 -30.05 15.79 15.61
CA ARG A 15 -28.82 15.55 14.83
C ARG A 15 -28.46 16.75 13.96
N GLU A 16 -29.44 17.36 13.32
CA GLU A 16 -29.23 18.53 12.47
C GLU A 16 -28.87 19.78 13.29
N ALA A 17 -29.49 19.98 14.46
CA ALA A 17 -29.16 21.05 15.38
C ALA A 17 -27.71 20.94 15.89
N VAL A 18 -27.30 19.76 16.37
CA VAL A 18 -25.92 19.50 16.83
C VAL A 18 -24.92 19.70 15.70
N ARG A 19 -25.23 19.21 14.48
CA ARG A 19 -24.38 19.41 13.30
C ARG A 19 -24.17 20.88 12.96
N ARG A 20 -25.21 21.71 13.06
CA ARG A 20 -25.13 23.15 12.81
C ARG A 20 -24.35 23.88 13.90
N GLU A 21 -24.52 23.49 15.15
CA GLU A 21 -23.82 24.11 16.28
C GLU A 21 -22.31 23.79 16.26
N VAL A 22 -21.94 22.56 15.91
CA VAL A 22 -20.53 22.16 15.69
C VAL A 22 -19.89 22.91 14.51
N GLN A 23 -20.68 23.34 13.51
CA GLN A 23 -20.20 24.14 12.37
C GLN A 23 -20.20 25.66 12.64
N GLN A 24 -21.01 26.15 13.57
CA GLN A 24 -21.20 27.59 13.87
C GLN A 24 -20.40 28.07 15.09
N ALA A 25 -19.92 27.17 15.95
CA ALA A 25 -18.95 27.52 16.98
C ALA A 25 -17.72 28.15 16.30
N PRO A 26 -17.23 29.32 16.72
CA PRO A 26 -16.10 29.99 16.09
C PRO A 26 -14.85 29.11 16.26
N VAL A 27 -14.58 28.31 15.24
CA VAL A 27 -13.37 27.53 15.10
C VAL A 27 -12.25 28.54 14.91
N ALA A 28 -11.52 28.84 15.99
CA ALA A 28 -10.24 29.53 15.87
C ALA A 28 -9.42 28.75 14.83
N SER A 29 -9.17 29.40 13.70
CA SER A 29 -8.61 28.81 12.49
C SER A 29 -7.36 28.00 12.82
N GLY A 30 -7.43 26.68 12.60
CA GLY A 30 -6.26 25.80 12.61
C GLY A 30 -6.21 24.73 13.70
N MET A 31 -7.19 23.81 13.75
CA MET A 31 -6.92 22.39 14.05
C MET A 31 -8.19 21.58 13.80
N SER A 32 -8.24 20.80 12.72
CA SER A 32 -9.27 19.79 12.46
C SER A 32 -9.12 18.53 13.35
N ALA A 33 -8.62 18.72 14.57
CA ALA A 33 -8.47 17.67 15.58
C ALA A 33 -9.02 18.21 16.90
N VAL A 34 -10.16 17.68 17.36
CA VAL A 34 -10.64 17.92 18.72
C VAL A 34 -9.60 17.30 19.66
N SER A 35 -8.96 18.12 20.49
CA SER A 35 -7.97 17.62 21.45
C SER A 35 -8.62 16.61 22.39
N HIS A 36 -7.87 15.55 22.75
CA HIS A 36 -8.34 14.47 23.63
C HIS A 36 -9.04 15.01 24.90
N GLU A 37 -8.47 16.07 25.47
CA GLU A 37 -9.00 16.76 26.64
C GLU A 37 -10.36 17.44 26.40
N ARG A 38 -10.56 18.07 25.23
CA ARG A 38 -11.85 18.66 24.87
C ARG A 38 -12.92 17.60 24.62
N LEU A 39 -12.52 16.44 24.09
CA LEU A 39 -13.44 15.32 23.88
C LEU A 39 -13.95 14.76 25.21
N LEU A 40 -13.06 14.63 26.21
CA LEU A 40 -13.39 14.19 27.56
C LEU A 40 -14.29 15.19 28.30
N ALA A 41 -14.03 16.49 28.13
CA ALA A 41 -14.87 17.55 28.72
C ALA A 41 -16.32 17.50 28.19
N MET A 42 -16.50 17.39 26.87
CA MET A 42 -17.84 17.26 26.25
C MET A 42 -18.55 15.97 26.66
N ALA A 43 -17.82 14.86 26.79
CA ALA A 43 -18.40 13.60 27.27
C ALA A 43 -18.90 13.72 28.73
N GLY A 44 -18.14 14.41 29.58
CA GLY A 44 -18.54 14.71 30.95
C GLY A 44 -19.82 15.54 31.04
N GLU A 45 -20.00 16.53 30.17
CA GLU A 45 -21.22 17.35 30.08
C GLU A 45 -22.46 16.53 29.68
N LEU A 46 -22.26 15.46 28.89
CA LEU A 46 -23.32 14.53 28.47
C LEU A 46 -23.57 13.38 29.46
N GLY A 47 -22.89 13.38 30.61
CA GLY A 47 -23.01 12.31 31.62
C GLY A 47 -22.28 11.00 31.25
N ILE A 48 -21.41 11.03 30.24
CA ILE A 48 -20.60 9.88 29.82
C ILE A 48 -19.32 9.87 30.65
N SER A 49 -19.00 8.76 31.30
CA SER A 49 -17.76 8.66 32.08
C SER A 49 -16.51 8.68 31.18
N PRO A 50 -15.42 9.33 31.61
CA PRO A 50 -14.14 9.33 30.89
C PRO A 50 -13.68 7.91 30.49
N ASP A 51 -13.81 6.95 31.40
CA ASP A 51 -13.42 5.55 31.19
C ASP A 51 -14.22 4.88 30.05
N ALA A 52 -15.52 5.20 29.94
CA ALA A 52 -16.35 4.67 28.86
C ALA A 52 -15.97 5.25 27.50
N LEU A 53 -15.61 6.53 27.45
CA LEU A 53 -15.13 7.17 26.21
C LEU A 53 -13.76 6.62 25.79
N GLU A 54 -12.82 6.49 26.73
CA GLU A 54 -11.50 5.93 26.48
C GLU A 54 -11.56 4.49 25.96
N ALA A 55 -12.49 3.67 26.47
CA ALA A 55 -12.71 2.31 25.96
C ALA A 55 -13.11 2.30 24.48
N VAL A 56 -14.01 3.19 24.06
CA VAL A 56 -14.45 3.32 22.65
C VAL A 56 -13.33 3.88 21.77
N LEU A 57 -12.57 4.87 22.26
CA LEU A 57 -11.42 5.40 21.52
C LEU A 57 -10.34 4.34 21.32
N ARG A 58 -10.07 3.52 22.33
CA ARG A 58 -9.13 2.40 22.24
C ARG A 58 -9.60 1.37 21.22
N ASP A 59 -10.87 1.01 21.22
CA ASP A 59 -11.46 0.09 20.24
C ASP A 59 -11.36 0.66 18.81
N ARG A 60 -11.73 1.93 18.62
CA ARG A 60 -11.59 2.62 17.34
C ARG A 60 -10.13 2.73 16.87
N ALA A 61 -9.20 2.99 17.77
CA ALA A 61 -7.78 3.03 17.44
C ALA A 61 -7.27 1.66 16.99
N MET A 62 -7.68 0.58 17.69
CA MET A 62 -7.36 -0.79 17.28
C MET A 62 -7.99 -1.14 15.92
N GLN A 63 -9.24 -0.75 15.67
CA GLN A 63 -9.92 -0.97 14.39
C GLN A 63 -9.24 -0.22 13.26
N ALA A 64 -8.95 1.06 13.45
CA ALA A 64 -8.23 1.88 12.47
C ALA A 64 -6.84 1.29 12.16
N GLN A 65 -6.13 0.79 13.16
CA GLN A 65 -4.85 0.11 12.95
C GLN A 65 -5.00 -1.17 12.13
N ARG A 66 -6.00 -2.02 12.42
CA ARG A 66 -6.26 -3.25 11.66
C ARG A 66 -6.62 -2.95 10.21
N GLU A 67 -7.52 -2.00 9.98
CA GLU A 67 -7.89 -1.56 8.63
C GLU A 67 -6.68 -1.05 7.85
N GLN A 68 -5.81 -0.27 8.52
CA GLN A 68 -4.60 0.26 7.91
C GLN A 68 -3.56 -0.85 7.62
N GLU A 69 -3.40 -1.82 8.50
CA GLU A 69 -2.54 -2.99 8.30
C GLU A 69 -3.04 -3.87 7.15
N GLU A 70 -4.35 -4.12 7.09
CA GLU A 70 -4.99 -4.87 6.01
C GLU A 70 -4.85 -4.13 4.68
N ALA A 71 -5.11 -2.84 4.64
CA ALA A 71 -4.95 -2.02 3.44
C ALA A 71 -3.50 -2.03 2.95
N THR A 72 -2.53 -1.90 3.85
CA THR A 72 -1.10 -1.97 3.53
C THR A 72 -0.74 -3.34 2.96
N THR A 73 -1.20 -4.42 3.59
CA THR A 73 -0.98 -5.80 3.13
C THR A 73 -1.60 -6.03 1.75
N GLN A 74 -2.81 -5.52 1.51
CA GLN A 74 -3.47 -5.62 0.21
C GLN A 74 -2.71 -4.85 -0.88
N GLN A 75 -2.22 -3.65 -0.58
CA GLN A 75 -1.41 -2.87 -1.50
C GLN A 75 -0.11 -3.61 -1.88
N LEU A 76 0.61 -4.15 -0.90
CA LEU A 76 1.81 -4.96 -1.12
C LEU A 76 1.51 -6.19 -1.99
N ARG A 77 0.39 -6.89 -1.73
CA ARG A 77 -0.02 -8.04 -2.55
C ARG A 77 -0.29 -7.64 -4.00
N ARG A 78 -0.98 -6.51 -4.22
CA ARG A 78 -1.24 -5.99 -5.58
C ARG A 78 0.06 -5.66 -6.30
N GLU A 79 0.97 -4.97 -5.65
CA GLU A 79 2.27 -4.63 -6.21
C GLU A 79 3.06 -5.89 -6.60
N PHE A 80 3.10 -6.88 -5.71
CA PHE A 80 3.77 -8.16 -5.98
C PHE A 80 3.17 -8.89 -7.18
N ILE A 81 1.84 -8.96 -7.29
CA ILE A 81 1.15 -9.56 -8.45
C ILE A 81 1.51 -8.82 -9.74
N THR A 82 1.49 -7.49 -9.72
CA THR A 82 1.83 -6.66 -10.89
C THR A 82 3.27 -6.88 -11.32
N GLN A 83 4.23 -6.91 -10.39
CA GLN A 83 5.64 -7.17 -10.71
C GLN A 83 5.85 -8.54 -11.36
N ARG A 84 5.19 -9.59 -10.85
CA ARG A 84 5.30 -10.94 -11.43
C ARG A 84 4.75 -11.02 -12.85
N ARG A 85 3.58 -10.40 -13.07
CA ARG A 85 2.99 -10.32 -14.42
C ARG A 85 3.88 -9.52 -15.36
N ALA A 86 4.35 -8.35 -14.92
CA ALA A 86 5.25 -7.51 -15.72
C ALA A 86 6.54 -8.24 -16.13
N GLY A 87 7.08 -9.13 -15.30
CA GLY A 87 8.21 -9.98 -15.67
C GLY A 87 7.87 -11.10 -16.67
N PHE A 88 6.64 -11.62 -16.63
CA PHE A 88 6.17 -12.68 -17.53
C PHE A 88 5.82 -12.18 -18.94
N LEU A 89 5.20 -10.99 -19.05
CA LEU A 89 4.71 -10.46 -20.33
C LEU A 89 5.78 -10.39 -21.44
N PRO A 90 7.02 -9.91 -21.19
CA PRO A 90 8.07 -9.88 -22.21
C PRO A 90 8.38 -11.27 -22.78
N HIS A 91 8.45 -12.30 -21.93
CA HIS A 91 8.69 -13.68 -22.38
C HIS A 91 7.55 -14.20 -23.25
N LEU A 92 6.30 -13.90 -22.89
CA LEU A 92 5.15 -14.24 -23.70
C LEU A 92 5.18 -13.53 -25.06
N TYR A 93 5.47 -12.21 -25.10
CA TYR A 93 5.53 -11.47 -26.35
C TYR A 93 6.65 -11.95 -27.27
N THR A 94 7.85 -12.19 -26.72
CA THR A 94 8.95 -12.77 -27.49
C THR A 94 8.58 -14.15 -28.02
N PHE A 95 7.97 -15.01 -27.20
CA PHE A 95 7.51 -16.32 -27.64
C PHE A 95 6.52 -16.22 -28.79
N VAL A 96 5.49 -15.40 -28.68
CA VAL A 96 4.47 -15.21 -29.73
C VAL A 96 5.10 -14.67 -31.01
N GLY A 97 5.96 -13.65 -30.92
CA GLY A 97 6.63 -13.07 -32.08
C GLY A 97 7.54 -14.07 -32.80
N VAL A 98 8.32 -14.84 -32.05
CA VAL A 98 9.20 -15.87 -32.62
C VAL A 98 8.38 -17.03 -33.22
N MET A 99 7.31 -17.47 -32.57
CA MET A 99 6.43 -18.51 -33.11
C MET A 99 5.72 -18.08 -34.39
N ALA A 100 5.25 -16.82 -34.46
CA ALA A 100 4.67 -16.27 -35.67
C ALA A 100 5.68 -16.23 -36.83
N LEU A 101 6.92 -15.83 -36.55
CA LEU A 101 8.01 -15.84 -37.54
C LEU A 101 8.33 -17.27 -38.01
N LEU A 102 8.48 -18.21 -37.09
CA LEU A 102 8.76 -19.62 -37.39
C LEU A 102 7.64 -20.26 -38.22
N LEU A 103 6.38 -19.96 -37.90
CA LEU A 103 5.22 -20.39 -38.68
C LEU A 103 5.30 -19.85 -40.11
N ALA A 104 5.57 -18.55 -40.27
CA ALA A 104 5.69 -17.94 -41.60
C ALA A 104 6.81 -18.60 -42.42
N ILE A 105 8.00 -18.80 -41.82
CA ILE A 105 9.13 -19.48 -42.47
C ILE A 105 8.73 -20.91 -42.85
N ASN A 106 8.08 -21.65 -41.95
CA ASN A 106 7.68 -23.03 -42.21
C ASN A 106 6.73 -23.14 -43.41
N LEU A 107 5.73 -22.27 -43.50
CA LEU A 107 4.78 -22.23 -44.61
C LEU A 107 5.45 -21.87 -45.94
N MET A 108 6.47 -20.99 -45.92
CA MET A 108 7.20 -20.59 -47.13
C MET A 108 8.24 -21.63 -47.60
N THR A 109 8.86 -22.36 -46.68
CA THR A 109 10.00 -23.24 -46.99
C THR A 109 9.60 -24.69 -47.13
N THR A 110 8.68 -25.18 -46.30
CA THR A 110 8.30 -26.60 -46.26
C THR A 110 6.85 -26.77 -45.79
N PRO A 111 5.86 -26.31 -46.58
CA PRO A 111 4.45 -26.34 -46.18
C PRO A 111 3.91 -27.76 -45.93
N GLY A 112 4.53 -28.79 -46.50
CA GLY A 112 4.18 -30.20 -46.28
C GLY A 112 4.69 -30.79 -44.96
N TYR A 113 5.54 -30.08 -44.20
CA TYR A 113 6.08 -30.58 -42.94
C TYR A 113 6.17 -29.45 -41.90
N ALA A 114 5.30 -29.50 -40.89
CA ALA A 114 5.13 -28.49 -39.86
C ALA A 114 6.24 -28.50 -38.78
N TRP A 115 7.50 -28.28 -39.16
CA TRP A 115 8.64 -28.36 -38.24
C TRP A 115 8.60 -27.33 -37.10
N PHE A 116 7.88 -26.22 -37.25
CA PHE A 116 7.70 -25.20 -36.20
C PHE A 116 7.02 -25.75 -34.94
N LEU A 117 6.32 -26.88 -35.04
CA LEU A 117 5.69 -27.56 -33.91
C LEU A 117 6.71 -28.04 -32.87
N TRP A 118 7.94 -28.38 -33.27
CA TRP A 118 8.97 -28.82 -32.33
C TRP A 118 9.43 -27.69 -31.39
N PRO A 119 9.85 -26.51 -31.90
CA PRO A 119 10.06 -25.32 -31.05
C PRO A 119 8.82 -24.95 -30.23
N LEU A 120 7.63 -25.01 -30.83
CA LEU A 120 6.38 -24.68 -30.14
C LEU A 120 6.16 -25.58 -28.92
N LEU A 121 6.37 -26.89 -29.04
CA LEU A 121 6.18 -27.83 -27.93
C LEU A 121 7.26 -27.65 -26.84
N VAL A 122 8.54 -27.59 -27.22
CA VAL A 122 9.64 -27.51 -26.25
C VAL A 122 9.62 -26.15 -25.52
N TRP A 123 9.54 -25.05 -26.26
CA TRP A 123 9.53 -23.73 -25.65
C TRP A 123 8.17 -23.38 -25.04
N GLY A 124 7.08 -23.87 -25.64
CA GLY A 124 5.74 -23.72 -25.07
C GLY A 124 5.60 -24.40 -23.72
N LEU A 125 6.25 -25.55 -23.51
CA LEU A 125 6.30 -26.20 -22.21
C LEU A 125 7.07 -25.35 -21.18
N GLY A 126 8.22 -24.79 -21.56
CA GLY A 126 8.96 -23.87 -20.69
C GLY A 126 8.15 -22.64 -20.31
N LEU A 127 7.45 -22.03 -21.27
CA LEU A 127 6.57 -20.90 -21.04
C LEU A 127 5.38 -21.27 -20.14
N TYR A 128 4.79 -22.45 -20.33
CA TYR A 128 3.70 -22.97 -19.50
C TYR A 128 4.14 -23.13 -18.04
N LEU A 129 5.29 -23.76 -17.79
CA LEU A 129 5.84 -23.89 -16.44
C LEU A 129 6.09 -22.52 -15.81
N HIS A 130 6.60 -21.56 -16.58
CA HIS A 130 6.80 -20.20 -16.11
C HIS A 130 5.46 -19.52 -15.76
N ALA A 131 4.42 -19.70 -16.58
CA ALA A 131 3.08 -19.17 -16.36
C ALA A 131 2.42 -19.75 -15.10
N VAL A 132 2.57 -21.07 -14.87
CA VAL A 132 2.07 -21.75 -13.66
C VAL A 132 2.69 -21.16 -12.40
N THR A 133 3.92 -20.67 -12.47
CA THR A 133 4.50 -19.92 -11.34
C THR A 133 3.99 -18.48 -11.32
N ALA A 134 4.06 -17.72 -12.42
CA ALA A 134 3.84 -16.27 -12.43
C ALA A 134 2.38 -15.82 -12.27
N LEU A 135 1.41 -16.58 -12.77
CA LEU A 135 0.00 -16.16 -12.86
C LEU A 135 -0.84 -16.36 -11.60
N PRO A 136 -0.68 -17.45 -10.81
CA PRO A 136 -1.50 -17.65 -9.61
C PRO A 136 -1.35 -16.52 -8.60
N THR A 137 -2.48 -16.12 -8.02
CA THR A 137 -2.60 -15.04 -7.02
C THR A 137 -2.86 -15.56 -5.60
N ARG A 138 -2.97 -16.88 -5.44
CA ARG A 138 -3.23 -17.58 -4.17
C ARG A 138 -2.56 -18.96 -4.18
N GLY A 139 -2.28 -19.50 -3.00
CA GLY A 139 -1.74 -20.85 -2.80
C GLY A 139 -0.31 -20.84 -2.21
N PRO A 140 0.21 -22.01 -1.79
CA PRO A 140 1.44 -22.11 -1.00
C PRO A 140 2.66 -21.44 -1.67
N ASN A 141 2.82 -21.63 -2.98
CA ASN A 141 3.93 -21.04 -3.73
C ASN A 141 3.82 -19.51 -3.82
N PHE A 142 2.60 -18.97 -3.91
CA PHE A 142 2.37 -17.53 -3.91
C PHE A 142 2.73 -16.93 -2.55
N ASP A 143 2.22 -17.54 -1.47
CA ASP A 143 2.42 -17.01 -0.11
C ASP A 143 3.90 -17.09 0.32
N GLN A 144 4.61 -18.17 -0.05
CA GLN A 144 6.06 -18.27 0.14
C GLN A 144 6.83 -17.21 -0.67
N GLY A 145 6.45 -16.98 -1.93
CA GLY A 145 7.07 -15.96 -2.75
C GLY A 145 6.82 -14.54 -2.21
N PHE A 146 5.61 -14.29 -1.72
CA PHE A 146 5.20 -13.00 -1.15
C PHE A 146 5.93 -12.70 0.16
N SER A 147 6.04 -13.67 1.07
CA SER A 147 6.77 -13.50 2.34
C SER A 147 8.26 -13.25 2.08
N ALA A 148 8.89 -14.04 1.20
CA ALA A 148 10.29 -13.82 0.81
C ALA A 148 10.50 -12.45 0.13
N TRP A 149 9.56 -12.00 -0.70
CA TRP A 149 9.63 -10.68 -1.35
C TRP A 149 9.51 -9.53 -0.33
N THR A 150 8.55 -9.61 0.59
CA THR A 150 8.38 -8.59 1.64
C THR A 150 9.58 -8.53 2.59
N GLU A 151 10.15 -9.67 2.98
CA GLU A 151 11.34 -9.74 3.82
C GLU A 151 12.56 -9.13 3.12
N ARG A 152 12.78 -9.46 1.84
CA ARG A 152 13.86 -8.87 1.04
C ARG A 152 13.71 -7.36 0.89
N ARG A 153 12.48 -6.85 0.76
CA ARG A 153 12.20 -5.41 0.70
C ARG A 153 12.54 -4.72 2.01
N LYS A 154 12.11 -5.27 3.15
CA LYS A 154 12.47 -4.75 4.49
C LYS A 154 13.99 -4.69 4.69
N LYS A 155 14.70 -5.77 4.35
CA LYS A 155 16.17 -5.83 4.42
C LYS A 155 16.86 -4.80 3.53
N ARG A 156 16.34 -4.55 2.33
CA ARG A 156 16.86 -3.52 1.42
C ARG A 156 16.65 -2.12 1.97
N GLN A 157 15.46 -1.82 2.48
CA GLN A 157 15.14 -0.53 3.08
C GLN A 157 15.99 -0.25 4.33
N ASP A 158 16.16 -1.23 5.21
CA ASP A 158 17.02 -1.11 6.40
C ASP A 158 18.48 -0.82 6.02
N LYS A 159 19.01 -1.57 5.05
CA LYS A 159 20.36 -1.37 4.53
C LYS A 159 20.53 0.01 3.87
N GLU A 160 19.55 0.47 3.12
CA GLU A 160 19.55 1.80 2.48
C GLU A 160 19.46 2.92 3.52
N ALA A 161 18.59 2.80 4.52
CA ALA A 161 18.48 3.75 5.63
C ALA A 161 19.79 3.85 6.42
N LYS A 162 20.41 2.71 6.73
CA LYS A 162 21.73 2.67 7.38
C LYS A 162 22.81 3.37 6.55
N ARG A 163 22.86 3.08 5.24
CA ARG A 163 23.80 3.73 4.31
C ARG A 163 23.58 5.24 4.23
N GLN A 164 22.33 5.68 4.22
CA GLN A 164 22.00 7.11 4.21
C GLN A 164 22.38 7.80 5.51
N ALA A 165 22.15 7.16 6.66
CA ALA A 165 22.58 7.66 7.96
C ALA A 165 24.12 7.78 8.05
N GLU A 166 24.84 6.75 7.62
CA GLU A 166 26.31 6.74 7.56
C GLU A 166 26.84 7.84 6.63
N ALA A 167 26.24 8.01 5.44
CA ALA A 167 26.60 9.07 4.50
C ALA A 167 26.32 10.47 5.08
N ALA A 168 25.17 10.68 5.72
CA ALA A 168 24.81 11.97 6.32
C ALA A 168 25.75 12.36 7.46
N ILE A 169 26.15 11.40 8.30
CA ILE A 169 27.13 11.63 9.38
C ILE A 169 28.50 12.00 8.78
N ARG A 170 28.93 11.28 7.74
CA ARG A 170 30.20 11.56 7.05
C ARG A 170 30.22 12.96 6.46
N THR A 171 29.18 13.33 5.70
CA THR A 171 29.08 14.66 5.09
C THR A 171 29.04 15.76 6.14
N ARG A 172 28.27 15.60 7.22
CA ARG A 172 28.21 16.58 8.32
C ARG A 172 29.56 16.77 9.01
N GLY A 173 30.33 15.69 9.18
CA GLY A 173 31.70 15.73 9.70
C GLY A 173 32.69 16.42 8.75
N GLU A 174 32.60 16.16 7.45
CA GLU A 174 33.43 16.81 6.42
C GLU A 174 33.12 18.32 6.33
N THR A 175 31.86 18.72 6.42
CA THR A 175 31.47 20.15 6.44
C THR A 175 31.94 20.87 7.69
N ALA A 176 31.88 20.23 8.87
CA ALA A 176 32.34 20.83 10.12
C ALA A 176 33.86 21.01 10.14
N ARG A 177 34.62 20.06 9.58
CA ARG A 177 36.09 20.18 9.44
C ARG A 177 36.49 21.32 8.53
N ARG A 178 35.85 21.45 7.35
CA ARG A 178 36.13 22.55 6.41
C ARG A 178 35.80 23.92 6.99
N ALA A 179 34.73 24.05 7.77
CA ALA A 179 34.39 25.29 8.45
C ALA A 179 35.46 25.69 9.47
N ALA A 180 35.94 24.73 10.27
CA ALA A 180 37.01 24.96 11.25
C ALA A 180 38.36 25.31 10.60
N GLU A 181 38.68 24.72 9.45
CA GLU A 181 39.89 25.07 8.68
C GLU A 181 39.81 26.50 8.12
N THR A 182 38.62 26.97 7.71
CA THR A 182 38.44 28.33 7.18
C THR A 182 38.53 29.39 8.29
N GLU A 183 38.05 29.09 9.51
CA GLU A 183 38.14 29.99 10.67
C GLU A 183 39.54 30.11 11.28
N LEU A 184 40.45 29.16 11.00
CA LEU A 184 41.84 29.19 11.49
C LEU A 184 42.80 29.95 10.56
N ASP A 185 42.39 30.17 9.31
CA ASP A 185 43.18 30.87 8.28
C ASP A 185 42.86 32.39 8.19
N GLU A 186 41.86 32.89 8.95
CA GLU A 186 41.55 34.33 9.14
C GLU A 186 42.19 34.91 10.41
#